data_AF-A0A524NJG9-F1
#
_entry.id   AF-A0A524NJG9-F1
#
_cell.length_a   1.000
_cell.length_b   1.000
_cell.length_c   1.000
_cell.angle_alpha   90.00
_cell.angle_beta   90.00
_cell.angle_gamma   90.00
#
_symmetry.space_group_name_H-M   'P 1'
#
loop_
_entity.id
_entity.type
_entity.pdbx_description
1 polymer ?
#
loop_
_entity_poly.entity_id
_entity_poly.type
_entity_poly.pdbx_seq_one_letter_code
_entity_poly.pdbx_strand_id
1 'polypeptide(L)'
;MASERPKGYLTLRIAGFFFILSALLELASINSEVPLFGAMRSGSVGVAYHIVYIAMFASMGLGLWWAEPWGLSAILAGTALYSADRLVFLLGDPTLGYGALLSVLEPELVRTATTTATLIALACWWSFAGYVYM
;
A
#
# COMPACT_ATOMS: atom_id res chain seq x y z
N MET A 1 -39.13 -0.50 8.41
CA MET A 1 -38.32 -1.54 7.75
C MET A 1 -36.86 -1.18 7.96
N ALA A 2 -36.13 -1.92 8.78
CA ALA A 2 -34.69 -1.72 8.86
C ALA A 2 -34.11 -2.14 7.50
N SER A 3 -33.53 -1.23 6.74
CA SER A 3 -32.81 -1.61 5.52
C SER A 3 -31.64 -2.47 5.95
N GLU A 4 -31.68 -3.76 5.66
CA GLU A 4 -30.53 -4.64 5.92
C GLU A 4 -29.34 -4.10 5.13
N ARG A 5 -28.29 -3.70 5.84
CA ARG A 5 -27.07 -3.21 5.20
C ARG A 5 -26.42 -4.40 4.49
N PRO A 6 -25.86 -4.20 3.28
CA PRO A 6 -25.16 -5.27 2.59
C PRO A 6 -24.03 -5.83 3.45
N LYS A 7 -23.76 -7.12 3.31
CA LYS A 7 -22.71 -7.84 4.05
C LYS A 7 -21.37 -7.12 3.86
N GLY A 8 -20.61 -6.97 4.94
CA GLY A 8 -19.30 -6.31 4.88
C GLY A 8 -19.34 -4.78 4.79
N TYR A 9 -20.53 -4.14 4.81
CA TYR A 9 -20.65 -2.68 4.72
C TYR A 9 -19.72 -1.92 5.68
N LEU A 10 -19.67 -2.32 6.96
CA LEU A 10 -18.81 -1.67 7.94
C LEU A 10 -17.32 -1.90 7.63
N THR A 11 -16.95 -3.12 7.27
CA THR A 11 -15.58 -3.49 6.90
C THR A 11 -15.08 -2.65 5.72
N LEU A 12 -15.90 -2.50 4.67
CA LEU A 12 -15.56 -1.70 3.49
C LEU A 12 -15.43 -0.21 3.82
N ARG A 13 -16.28 0.33 4.70
CA ARG A 13 -16.19 1.73 5.15
C ARG A 13 -14.94 1.98 5.97
N ILE A 14 -14.60 1.09 6.90
CA ILE A 14 -13.39 1.19 7.70
C ILE A 14 -12.16 1.07 6.81
N ALA A 15 -12.12 0.10 5.89
CA ALA A 15 -11.03 -0.03 4.93
C ALA A 15 -10.89 1.24 4.06
N GLY A 16 -12.00 1.77 3.56
CA GLY A 16 -12.03 3.01 2.78
C GLY A 16 -11.45 4.19 3.56
N PHE A 17 -11.79 4.33 4.83
CA PHE A 17 -11.19 5.33 5.72
C PHE A 17 -9.67 5.17 5.85
N PHE A 18 -9.18 3.94 6.08
CA PHE A 18 -7.75 3.69 6.20
C PHE A 18 -7.00 3.97 4.89
N PHE A 19 -7.58 3.67 3.73
CA PHE A 19 -6.99 4.05 2.44
C PHE A 19 -6.92 5.57 2.25
N ILE A 20 -7.97 6.31 2.62
CA ILE A 20 -7.92 7.78 2.60
C ILE A 20 -6.83 8.29 3.54
N LEU A 21 -6.72 7.73 4.75
CA LEU A 21 -5.67 8.08 5.69
C LEU A 21 -4.28 7.79 5.13
N SER A 22 -4.08 6.65 4.45
CA SER A 22 -2.83 6.32 3.75
C SER A 22 -2.49 7.35 2.67
N ALA A 23 -3.47 7.80 1.89
CA ALA A 23 -3.24 8.86 0.89
C ALA A 23 -2.79 10.18 1.54
N LEU A 24 -3.36 10.55 2.70
CA LEU A 24 -2.96 11.74 3.44
C LEU A 24 -1.55 11.61 4.04
N LEU A 25 -1.21 10.42 4.56
CA LEU A 25 0.14 10.15 5.06
C LEU A 25 1.17 10.20 3.94
N GLU A 26 0.86 9.63 2.77
CA GLU A 26 1.73 9.68 1.59
C GLU A 26 1.93 11.13 1.11
N LEU A 27 0.87 11.94 1.14
CA LEU A 27 0.95 13.37 0.83
C LEU A 27 1.83 14.12 1.84
N ALA A 28 1.75 13.78 3.13
CA ALA A 28 2.62 14.35 4.15
C ALA A 28 4.09 13.96 3.95
N SER A 29 4.35 12.78 3.38
CA SER A 29 5.70 12.27 3.07
C SER A 29 6.17 12.56 1.64
N ILE A 30 5.53 13.48 0.90
CA ILE A 30 5.78 13.67 -0.54
C ILE A 30 7.25 13.99 -0.91
N ASN A 31 8.02 14.54 0.03
CA ASN A 31 9.45 14.86 -0.15
C ASN A 31 10.40 13.77 0.39
N SER A 32 9.87 12.71 0.97
CA SER A 32 10.66 11.61 1.53
C SER A 32 11.25 10.73 0.42
N GLU A 33 12.48 10.26 0.63
CA GLU A 33 13.13 9.34 -0.29
C GLU A 33 12.45 7.96 -0.29
N VAL A 34 12.41 7.32 -1.45
CA VAL A 34 11.74 6.02 -1.63
C VAL A 34 12.69 4.98 -2.22
N PRO A 35 12.68 3.72 -1.74
CA PRO A 35 13.50 2.66 -2.30
C PRO A 35 12.89 2.17 -3.62
N LEU A 36 13.54 2.46 -4.75
CA LEU A 36 13.08 2.09 -6.08
C LEU A 36 14.23 1.55 -6.93
N PHE A 37 14.00 0.38 -7.53
CA PHE A 37 14.98 -0.31 -8.40
C PHE A 37 16.36 -0.46 -7.76
N GLY A 38 16.40 -0.88 -6.48
CA GLY A 38 17.64 -1.11 -5.76
C GLY A 38 18.42 0.15 -5.34
N ALA A 39 17.79 1.34 -5.36
CA ALA A 39 18.40 2.58 -4.88
C ALA A 39 17.38 3.49 -4.19
N MET A 40 17.84 4.34 -3.28
CA MET A 40 17.00 5.44 -2.75
C MET A 40 16.83 6.50 -3.84
N ARG A 41 15.58 6.85 -4.14
CA ARG A 41 15.22 7.87 -5.13
C ARG A 41 14.57 9.06 -4.43
N SER A 42 14.95 10.25 -4.87
CA SER A 42 14.46 11.53 -4.36
C SER A 42 14.17 12.49 -5.52
N GLY A 43 13.82 13.75 -5.20
CA GLY A 43 13.52 14.77 -6.20
C GLY A 43 12.27 14.43 -7.03
N SER A 44 12.30 14.73 -8.32
CA SER A 44 11.13 14.56 -9.20
C SER A 44 10.65 13.12 -9.32
N VAL A 45 11.57 12.14 -9.31
CA VAL A 45 11.23 10.72 -9.37
C VAL A 45 10.52 10.27 -8.08
N GLY A 46 11.03 10.69 -6.92
CA GLY A 46 10.37 10.42 -5.63
C GLY A 46 8.98 11.05 -5.55
N VAL A 47 8.86 12.33 -5.92
CA VAL A 47 7.56 13.04 -5.94
C VAL A 47 6.57 12.36 -6.88
N ALA A 48 7.00 11.92 -8.06
CA ALA A 48 6.14 11.18 -8.99
C ALA A 48 5.63 9.86 -8.39
N TYR A 49 6.49 9.12 -7.67
CA TYR A 49 6.09 7.91 -6.95
C TYR A 49 5.01 8.20 -5.91
N HIS A 50 5.22 9.20 -5.05
CA HIS A 50 4.25 9.61 -4.03
C HIS A 50 2.91 10.01 -4.67
N ILE A 51 2.91 10.78 -5.76
CA ILE A 51 1.68 11.19 -6.46
C ILE A 51 0.89 9.96 -6.96
N VAL A 52 1.57 8.96 -7.53
CA VAL A 52 0.94 7.71 -7.98
C VAL A 52 0.29 6.99 -6.80
N TYR A 53 1.00 6.86 -5.68
CA TYR A 53 0.48 6.19 -4.48
C TYR A 53 -0.64 6.96 -3.78
N ILE A 54 -0.57 8.29 -3.72
CA ILE A 54 -1.65 9.16 -3.25
C ILE A 54 -2.91 8.93 -4.09
N ALA A 55 -2.80 8.98 -5.42
CA ALA A 55 -3.93 8.77 -6.32
C ALA A 55 -4.51 7.37 -6.20
N MET A 56 -3.65 6.35 -6.10
CA MET A 56 -4.05 4.97 -5.88
C MET A 56 -4.83 4.81 -4.58
N PHE A 57 -4.27 5.20 -3.44
CA PHE A 57 -4.93 5.08 -2.15
C PHE A 57 -6.19 5.94 -2.04
N ALA A 58 -6.19 7.16 -2.58
CA ALA A 58 -7.38 8.01 -2.62
C ALA A 58 -8.50 7.35 -3.43
N SER A 59 -8.19 6.82 -4.63
CA SER A 59 -9.21 6.15 -5.45
C SER A 59 -9.77 4.91 -4.77
N MET A 60 -8.93 4.03 -4.22
CA MET A 60 -9.36 2.86 -3.45
C MET A 60 -10.25 3.27 -2.26
N GLY A 61 -9.81 4.27 -1.50
CA GLY A 61 -10.50 4.73 -0.31
C GLY A 61 -11.85 5.37 -0.59
N LEU A 62 -11.91 6.27 -1.57
CA LEU A 62 -13.15 6.93 -1.99
C LEU A 62 -14.12 5.94 -2.65
N GLY A 63 -13.62 5.02 -3.47
CA GLY A 63 -14.43 4.00 -4.13
C GLY A 63 -15.10 3.07 -3.12
N LEU A 64 -14.35 2.60 -2.11
CA LEU A 64 -14.90 1.81 -1.02
C LEU A 64 -15.81 2.61 -0.10
N TRP A 65 -15.44 3.87 0.19
CA TRP A 65 -16.25 4.73 1.03
C TRP A 65 -17.61 4.95 0.40
N TRP A 66 -17.72 5.37 -0.86
CA TRP A 66 -19.04 5.59 -1.47
C TRP A 66 -19.72 4.33 -2.01
N ALA A 67 -19.08 3.15 -1.89
CA ALA A 67 -19.56 1.89 -2.45
C ALA A 67 -19.82 1.98 -3.97
N GLU A 68 -18.93 2.69 -4.65
CA GLU A 68 -19.00 2.90 -6.10
C GLU A 68 -18.48 1.67 -6.85
N PRO A 69 -19.06 1.33 -8.01
CA PRO A 69 -18.65 0.15 -8.79
C PRO A 69 -17.20 0.23 -9.27
N TRP A 70 -16.70 1.44 -9.56
CA TRP A 70 -15.30 1.64 -9.94
C TRP A 70 -14.32 1.41 -8.78
N GLY A 71 -14.80 1.43 -7.53
CA GLY A 71 -13.99 1.13 -6.35
C GLY A 71 -13.43 -0.31 -6.39
N LEU A 72 -14.20 -1.26 -6.92
CA LEU A 72 -13.74 -2.64 -7.10
C LEU A 72 -12.54 -2.70 -8.06
N SER A 73 -12.62 -2.00 -9.18
CA SER A 73 -11.53 -1.92 -10.16
C SER A 73 -10.31 -1.20 -9.57
N ALA A 74 -10.52 -0.15 -8.79
CA ALA A 74 -9.44 0.55 -8.08
C ALA A 74 -8.73 -0.37 -7.08
N ILE A 75 -9.46 -1.23 -6.34
CA ILE A 75 -8.85 -2.21 -5.43
C ILE A 75 -7.97 -3.22 -6.18
N LEU A 76 -8.43 -3.75 -7.32
CA LEU A 76 -7.59 -4.68 -8.10
C LEU A 76 -6.38 -3.98 -8.71
N ALA A 77 -6.58 -2.82 -9.33
CA ALA A 77 -5.49 -2.06 -9.94
C ALA A 77 -4.43 -1.66 -8.90
N GLY A 78 -4.86 -1.16 -7.74
CA GLY A 78 -3.96 -0.81 -6.66
C GLY A 78 -3.27 -2.02 -6.05
N THR A 79 -3.97 -3.15 -5.92
CA THR A 79 -3.38 -4.43 -5.49
C THR A 79 -2.29 -4.91 -6.45
N ALA A 80 -2.55 -4.85 -7.76
CA ALA A 80 -1.59 -5.25 -8.77
C ALA A 80 -0.37 -4.31 -8.79
N LEU A 81 -0.59 -2.99 -8.75
CA LEU A 81 0.48 -1.99 -8.72
C LEU A 81 1.37 -2.14 -7.49
N TYR A 82 0.76 -2.23 -6.30
CA TYR A 82 1.48 -2.45 -5.05
C TYR A 82 2.27 -3.78 -5.10
N SER A 83 1.68 -4.84 -5.66
CA SER A 83 2.37 -6.11 -5.80
C SER A 83 3.60 -6.01 -6.70
N ALA A 84 3.48 -5.38 -7.85
CA ALA A 84 4.60 -5.17 -8.76
C ALA A 84 5.73 -4.38 -8.08
N ASP A 85 5.39 -3.29 -7.38
CA ASP A 85 6.34 -2.47 -6.64
C ASP A 85 7.06 -3.27 -5.54
N ARG A 86 6.31 -4.02 -4.72
CA ARG A 86 6.90 -4.85 -3.66
C ARG A 86 7.77 -5.97 -4.23
N LEU A 87 7.41 -6.55 -5.37
CA LEU A 87 8.24 -7.54 -6.06
C LEU A 87 9.56 -6.93 -6.52
N VAL A 88 9.54 -5.73 -7.12
CA VAL A 88 10.76 -5.00 -7.50
C VAL A 88 11.63 -4.70 -6.27
N PHE A 89 11.00 -4.29 -5.16
CA PHE A 89 11.69 -4.07 -3.88
C PHE A 89 12.37 -5.35 -3.35
N LEU A 90 11.66 -6.49 -3.36
CA LEU A 90 12.20 -7.78 -2.92
C LEU A 90 13.32 -8.32 -3.83
N LEU A 91 13.25 -8.07 -5.13
CA LEU A 91 14.29 -8.44 -6.10
C LEU A 91 15.54 -7.55 -6.00
N GLY A 92 15.40 -6.36 -5.42
CA GLY A 92 16.52 -5.47 -5.12
C GLY A 92 17.11 -5.76 -3.73
N ASP A 93 17.35 -4.69 -2.98
CA ASP A 93 17.81 -4.77 -1.59
C ASP A 93 16.67 -4.34 -0.64
N PRO A 94 16.04 -5.29 0.07
CA PRO A 94 14.91 -5.00 0.96
C PRO A 94 15.35 -4.37 2.30
N THR A 95 16.62 -3.99 2.45
CA THR A 95 17.11 -3.22 3.59
C THR A 95 17.20 -1.72 3.31
N LEU A 96 17.00 -1.30 2.06
CA LEU A 96 16.99 0.10 1.66
C LEU A 96 15.87 0.88 2.38
N GLY A 97 16.24 2.04 2.94
CA GLY A 97 15.35 2.87 3.75
C GLY A 97 15.34 2.55 5.25
N TYR A 98 16.01 1.48 5.69
CA TYR A 98 16.06 1.05 7.09
C TYR A 98 17.39 1.38 7.80
N GLY A 99 18.11 2.41 7.35
CA GLY A 99 19.44 2.78 7.87
C GLY A 99 19.48 2.97 9.40
N ALA A 100 18.43 3.55 9.98
CA ALA A 100 18.33 3.69 11.44
C ALA A 100 18.26 2.32 12.15
N LEU A 101 17.51 1.35 11.61
CA LEU A 101 17.45 0.00 12.16
C LEU A 101 18.77 -0.76 11.98
N LEU A 102 19.44 -0.60 10.83
CA LEU A 102 20.75 -1.21 10.56
C LEU A 102 21.85 -0.68 11.49
N SER A 103 21.67 0.49 12.10
CA SER A 103 22.61 1.01 13.11
C SER A 103 22.50 0.31 14.47
N VAL A 104 21.42 -0.43 14.71
CA VAL A 104 21.12 -1.08 16.00
C VAL A 104 20.99 -2.60 15.88
N LEU A 105 20.55 -3.10 14.73
CA LEU A 105 20.27 -4.51 14.48
C LEU A 105 21.19 -5.11 13.43
N GLU A 106 21.34 -6.43 13.47
CA GLU A 106 22.08 -7.16 12.44
C GLU A 106 21.42 -7.02 11.06
N PRO A 107 22.19 -6.77 9.98
CA PRO A 107 21.64 -6.60 8.64
C PRO A 107 20.77 -7.78 8.17
N GLU A 108 21.16 -9.01 8.51
CA GLU A 108 20.42 -10.21 8.11
C GLU A 108 19.05 -10.31 8.81
N LEU A 109 18.96 -9.85 10.05
CA LEU A 109 17.70 -9.78 10.77
C LEU A 109 16.75 -8.76 10.12
N VAL A 110 17.25 -7.56 9.79
CA VAL A 110 16.46 -6.52 9.10
C VAL A 110 15.97 -7.05 7.75
N ARG A 111 16.85 -7.66 6.97
CA ARG A 111 16.52 -8.25 5.66
C ARG A 111 15.42 -9.31 5.78
N THR A 112 15.58 -10.26 6.70
CA THR A 112 14.64 -11.36 6.91
C THR A 112 13.28 -10.83 7.37
N ALA A 113 13.27 -9.90 8.32
CA ALA A 113 12.05 -9.29 8.84
C ALA A 113 11.31 -8.52 7.76
N THR A 114 11.99 -7.65 7.02
CA THR A 114 11.35 -6.84 5.96
C THR A 114 10.86 -7.70 4.81
N THR A 115 11.61 -8.72 4.41
CA THR A 115 11.19 -9.68 3.38
C THR A 115 9.92 -10.41 3.81
N THR A 116 9.92 -10.96 5.03
CA THR A 116 8.78 -11.72 5.58
C THR A 116 7.55 -10.83 5.72
N ALA A 117 7.72 -9.63 6.28
CA ALA A 117 6.63 -8.65 6.42
C ALA A 117 6.04 -8.27 5.05
N THR A 118 6.89 -8.07 4.04
CA THR A 118 6.44 -7.74 2.67
C THR A 118 5.63 -8.88 2.06
N LEU A 119 6.09 -10.13 2.20
CA LEU A 119 5.35 -11.30 1.68
C LEU A 119 4.01 -11.50 2.37
N ILE A 120 3.96 -11.36 3.70
CA ILE A 120 2.70 -11.40 4.47
C ILE A 120 1.77 -10.28 4.02
N ALA A 121 2.29 -9.06 3.88
CA ALA A 121 1.50 -7.92 3.42
C ALA A 121 0.90 -8.19 2.03
N LEU A 122 1.66 -8.75 1.10
CA LEU A 122 1.14 -9.13 -0.22
C LEU A 122 0.02 -10.18 -0.15
N ALA A 123 0.20 -11.22 0.66
CA ALA A 123 -0.84 -12.23 0.87
C ALA A 123 -2.12 -11.62 1.46
N CYS A 124 -1.99 -10.74 2.46
CA CYS A 124 -3.11 -10.01 3.05
C CYS A 124 -3.80 -9.09 2.02
N TRP A 125 -3.02 -8.42 1.17
CA TRP A 125 -3.53 -7.50 0.17
C TRP A 125 -4.40 -8.22 -0.87
N TRP A 126 -3.93 -9.34 -1.41
CA TRP A 126 -4.71 -10.17 -2.32
C TRP A 126 -5.92 -10.83 -1.66
N SER A 127 -5.80 -11.21 -0.39
CA SER A 127 -6.94 -11.74 0.38
C SER A 127 -8.03 -10.68 0.56
N PHE A 128 -7.64 -9.43 0.84
CA PHE A 128 -8.58 -8.32 0.95
C PHE A 128 -9.21 -7.99 -0.42
N ALA A 129 -8.42 -7.98 -1.49
CA ALA A 129 -8.95 -7.80 -2.84
C ALA A 129 -9.98 -8.89 -3.17
N GLY A 130 -9.70 -10.16 -2.86
CA GLY A 130 -10.66 -11.25 -3.00
C GLY A 130 -11.93 -11.05 -2.17
N TYR A 131 -11.79 -10.61 -0.91
CA TYR A 131 -12.91 -10.33 -0.02
C TYR A 131 -13.86 -9.24 -0.58
N VAL A 132 -13.30 -8.19 -1.19
CA VAL A 132 -14.08 -7.09 -1.77
C VAL A 132 -14.93 -7.53 -2.97
N TYR A 133 -14.56 -8.62 -3.65
CA TYR A 133 -15.27 -9.15 -4.82
C TYR A 133 -16.31 -10.23 -4.52
N MET A 134 -16.44 -10.65 -3.25
CA MET A 134 -17.42 -11.65 -2.79
C MET A 134 -18.68 -11.00 -2.23
#